data_AF-A0AA85B165-F1
#
_entry.id   AF-A0AA85B165-F1
#
_cell.length_a   1.000
_cell.length_b   1.000
_cell.length_c   1.000
_cell.angle_alpha   90.00
_cell.angle_beta   90.00
_cell.angle_gamma   90.00
#
_symmetry.space_group_name_H-M   'P 1'
#
loop_
_entity.id
_entity.type
_entity.pdbx_description
1 polymer ?
#
loop_
_entity_poly.entity_id
_entity_poly.type
_entity_poly.pdbx_seq_one_letter_code
_entity_poly.pdbx_strand_id
1 'polypeptide(L)'
;MGASIEEYQRVAPPYSFIHVDQFESPGKLAEYLKYLDKNDTAYNEYFAWHGHGIIHDYDAQPQCAMCLLAHTSHSFGPYWVPSVARWWNDGCNGRKLRWNP
;
A
#
# COMPACT_ATOMS: atom_id res chain seq x y z
N MET A 1 6.45 -14.05 12.12
CA MET A 1 4.97 -13.82 12.12
C MET A 1 4.61 -12.91 10.97
N GLY A 2 3.61 -13.28 10.18
CA GLY A 2 3.27 -12.58 8.93
C GLY A 2 3.93 -13.22 7.72
N ALA A 3 4.11 -12.45 6.64
CA ALA A 3 4.86 -12.87 5.46
C ALA A 3 6.34 -13.14 5.81
N SER A 4 7.08 -13.78 4.90
CA SER A 4 8.51 -14.05 5.15
C SER A 4 9.33 -12.76 5.14
N ILE A 5 10.54 -12.81 5.71
CA ILE A 5 11.44 -11.65 5.70
C ILE A 5 11.78 -11.21 4.26
N GLU A 6 11.92 -12.16 3.33
CA GLU A 6 12.20 -11.89 1.92
C GLU A 6 11.05 -11.12 1.24
N GLU A 7 9.81 -11.47 1.58
CA GLU A 7 8.62 -10.76 1.09
C GLU A 7 8.62 -9.29 1.55
N TYR A 8 8.96 -9.04 2.82
CA TYR A 8 9.09 -7.67 3.31
C TYR A 8 10.27 -6.93 2.67
N GLN A 9 11.43 -7.57 2.53
CA GLN A 9 12.60 -6.97 1.86
C GLN A 9 12.33 -6.55 0.41
N ARG A 10 11.43 -7.27 -0.29
CA ARG A 10 11.06 -6.97 -1.67
C ARG A 10 10.23 -5.69 -1.81
N VAL A 11 9.43 -5.34 -0.80
CA VAL A 11 8.41 -4.27 -0.90
C VAL A 11 8.67 -3.10 0.03
N ALA A 12 9.30 -3.32 1.18
CA ALA A 12 9.57 -2.29 2.17
C ALA A 12 10.92 -1.61 1.87
N PRO A 13 11.06 -0.31 2.18
CA PRO A 13 12.36 0.33 2.12
C PRO A 13 13.41 -0.40 2.97
N PRO A 14 14.68 -0.43 2.56
CA PRO A 14 15.75 -1.02 3.36
C PRO A 14 15.79 -0.42 4.77
N TYR A 15 16.05 -1.26 5.79
CA TYR A 15 16.16 -0.85 7.20
C TYR A 15 14.91 -0.18 7.80
N SER A 16 13.73 -0.36 7.21
CA SER A 16 12.48 0.27 7.68
C SER A 16 11.62 -0.60 8.60
N PHE A 17 12.01 -1.85 8.86
CA PHE A 17 11.20 -2.79 9.65
C PHE A 17 12.06 -3.72 10.50
N ILE A 18 11.41 -4.30 11.52
CA ILE A 18 11.96 -5.32 12.40
C ILE A 18 11.12 -6.58 12.21
N HIS A 19 11.74 -7.66 11.75
CA HIS A 19 11.05 -8.93 11.57
C HIS A 19 11.26 -9.82 12.79
N VAL A 20 10.17 -10.41 13.31
CA VAL A 20 10.25 -11.20 14.55
C VAL A 20 11.16 -12.43 14.42
N ASP A 21 11.27 -13.00 13.22
CA ASP A 21 12.13 -14.17 12.97
C ASP A 21 13.63 -13.81 12.91
N GLN A 22 14.00 -12.52 13.02
CA GLN A 22 15.40 -12.09 13.21
C GLN A 22 15.89 -12.31 14.64
N PHE A 23 15.01 -12.70 15.56
CA PHE A 23 15.32 -12.87 16.98
C PHE A 23 15.08 -14.32 17.39
N GLU A 24 15.98 -14.85 18.23
CA GLU A 24 15.90 -16.22 18.74
C GLU A 24 14.64 -16.49 19.58
N SER A 25 14.05 -15.44 20.16
CA SER A 25 12.82 -15.52 20.93
C SER A 25 12.09 -14.18 21.01
N PRO A 26 10.78 -14.19 21.35
CA PRO A 26 10.05 -12.96 21.66
C PRO A 26 10.67 -12.14 22.80
N GLY A 27 11.34 -12.80 23.76
CA GLY A 27 12.05 -12.12 24.84
C GLY A 27 13.23 -11.29 24.33
N LYS A 28 14.00 -11.81 23.37
CA LYS A 28 15.10 -11.09 22.73
C LYS A 28 14.61 -9.92 21.89
N LEU A 29 13.50 -10.07 21.20
CA LEU A 29 12.84 -8.95 20.53
C LEU A 29 12.41 -7.87 21.55
N ALA A 30 11.79 -8.26 22.67
CA ALA A 30 11.38 -7.30 23.70
C ALA A 30 12.57 -6.55 24.32
N GLU A 31 13.70 -7.24 24.55
CA GLU A 31 14.95 -6.59 24.98
C GLU A 31 15.44 -5.57 23.95
N TYR A 32 15.42 -5.91 22.67
CA TYR A 32 15.81 -5.01 21.59
C TYR A 32 14.90 -3.79 21.47
N LEU A 33 13.58 -3.98 21.58
CA LEU A 33 12.62 -2.87 21.58
C LEU A 33 12.83 -1.92 22.77
N LYS A 34 13.17 -2.45 23.96
CA LYS A 34 13.54 -1.61 25.12
C LYS A 34 14.85 -0.87 24.93
N TYR A 35 15.78 -1.41 24.15
CA TYR A 35 17.00 -0.70 23.76
C TYR A 35 16.66 0.48 22.83
N LEU A 36 15.84 0.26 21.81
CA LEU A 36 15.42 1.32 20.88
C LEU A 36 14.66 2.44 21.59
N ASP A 37 13.75 2.08 22.51
CA ASP A 37 13.01 3.05 23.34
C ASP A 37 13.90 4.00 24.17
N LYS A 38 15.12 3.56 24.50
CA LYS A 38 16.08 4.34 25.29
C LYS A 38 17.18 4.99 24.45
N ASN A 39 17.21 4.73 23.15
CA ASN A 39 18.25 5.20 22.25
C ASN A 39 17.62 5.80 20.99
N ASP A 40 17.30 7.09 21.09
CA ASP A 40 16.70 7.86 19.99
C ASP A 40 17.53 7.77 18.71
N THR A 41 18.86 7.74 18.79
CA THR A 41 19.72 7.61 17.61
C THR A 41 19.44 6.30 16.88
N ALA A 42 19.49 5.17 17.59
CA ALA A 42 19.24 3.85 17.01
C ALA A 42 17.78 3.68 16.55
N TYR A 43 16.82 4.27 17.27
CA TYR A 43 15.42 4.27 16.85
C TYR A 43 15.22 5.06 15.55
N ASN A 44 15.84 6.24 15.45
CA ASN A 44 15.71 7.12 14.29
C ASN A 44 16.36 6.56 13.01
N GLU A 45 17.32 5.63 13.12
CA GLU A 45 17.88 4.92 11.96
C GLU A 45 16.79 4.18 11.16
N TYR A 46 15.74 3.68 11.82
CA TYR A 46 14.61 3.03 11.16
C TYR A 46 13.72 3.98 10.35
N PHE A 47 13.90 5.30 10.48
CA PHE A 47 13.16 6.31 9.73
C PHE A 47 14.01 6.96 8.63
N ALA A 48 15.26 6.52 8.44
CA ALA A 48 16.15 7.05 7.41
C ALA A 48 15.57 6.91 5.99
N TRP A 49 14.69 5.92 5.77
CA TRP A 49 14.02 5.72 4.48
C TRP A 49 13.14 6.90 4.05
N HIS A 50 12.70 7.78 4.96
CA HIS A 50 11.95 9.00 4.62
C HIS A 50 12.76 9.95 3.70
N GLY A 51 14.09 9.86 3.72
CA GLY A 51 14.96 10.63 2.84
C GLY A 51 15.12 10.04 1.42
N HIS A 52 14.69 8.80 1.20
CA HIS A 52 14.93 8.07 -0.06
C HIS A 52 13.72 8.09 -1.02
N GLY A 53 12.60 8.64 -0.60
CA GLY A 53 11.41 8.78 -1.44
C GLY A 53 10.14 8.97 -0.64
N ILE A 54 9.05 9.23 -1.36
CA ILE A 54 7.70 9.30 -0.79
C ILE A 54 7.01 7.98 -1.15
N ILE A 55 6.46 7.29 -0.16
CA ILE A 55 5.54 6.18 -0.46
C ILE A 55 4.28 6.83 -1.03
N HIS A 56 4.10 6.70 -2.33
CA HIS A 56 2.82 6.96 -2.96
C HIS A 56 1.88 5.82 -2.56
N ASP A 57 1.26 5.97 -1.39
CA ASP A 57 -0.11 5.51 -1.24
C ASP A 57 -0.86 6.13 -2.43
N TYR A 58 -1.26 5.29 -3.38
CA TYR A 58 -2.19 5.73 -4.39
C TYR A 58 -3.40 6.20 -3.61
N ASP A 59 -3.58 7.52 -3.52
CA ASP A 59 -4.76 8.24 -3.06
C ASP A 59 -5.93 7.96 -4.04
N ALA A 60 -6.07 6.70 -4.45
CA ALA A 60 -7.34 6.08 -4.70
C ALA A 60 -8.13 6.37 -3.43
N GLN A 61 -8.88 7.45 -3.48
CA GLN A 61 -9.98 7.71 -2.58
C GLN A 61 -11.17 6.98 -3.20
N PRO A 62 -11.27 5.64 -3.05
CA PRO A 62 -12.37 4.89 -3.65
C PRO A 62 -13.70 5.46 -3.17
N GLN A 63 -13.75 5.99 -1.94
CA GLN A 63 -14.90 6.71 -1.42
C GLN A 63 -15.28 7.91 -2.29
N CYS A 64 -14.31 8.71 -2.76
CA CYS A 64 -14.58 9.87 -3.61
C CYS A 64 -14.99 9.45 -5.02
N ALA A 65 -14.31 8.45 -5.60
CA ALA A 65 -14.68 7.90 -6.90
C ALA A 65 -16.10 7.29 -6.88
N MET A 66 -16.45 6.58 -5.80
CA MET A 66 -17.78 6.00 -5.59
C MET A 66 -18.84 7.07 -5.33
N CYS A 67 -18.53 8.12 -4.55
CA CYS A 67 -19.44 9.26 -4.36
C CYS A 67 -19.71 9.96 -5.69
N LEU A 68 -18.67 10.23 -6.48
CA LEU A 68 -18.84 10.82 -7.81
C LEU A 68 -19.71 9.91 -8.70
N LEU A 69 -19.42 8.61 -8.75
CA LEU A 69 -20.21 7.63 -9.50
C LEU A 69 -21.68 7.62 -9.07
N ALA A 70 -21.96 7.65 -7.76
CA ALA A 70 -23.31 7.68 -7.22
C ALA A 70 -24.03 8.98 -7.63
N HIS A 71 -23.37 10.12 -7.49
CA HIS A 71 -23.94 11.42 -7.88
C HIS A 71 -24.16 11.54 -9.38
N THR A 72 -23.30 10.97 -10.22
CA THR A 72 -23.45 10.99 -11.68
C THR A 72 -24.20 9.77 -12.22
N SER A 73 -24.67 8.86 -11.36
CA SER A 73 -25.24 7.57 -11.77
C SER A 73 -26.43 7.73 -12.73
N HIS A 74 -27.27 8.73 -12.46
CA HIS A 74 -28.42 9.10 -13.29
C HIS A 74 -28.05 9.61 -14.68
N SER A 75 -26.80 10.09 -14.88
CA SER A 75 -26.30 10.52 -16.19
C SER A 75 -25.87 9.34 -17.06
N PHE A 76 -25.72 8.14 -16.47
CA PHE A 76 -25.45 6.92 -17.23
C PHE A 76 -26.77 6.25 -17.62
N GLY A 77 -27.01 6.08 -18.92
CA GLY A 77 -28.09 5.24 -19.42
C GLY A 77 -27.84 3.75 -19.13
N PRO A 78 -28.83 2.88 -19.39
CA PRO A 78 -28.66 1.43 -19.23
C PRO A 78 -27.47 0.95 -20.08
N TYR A 79 -26.53 0.26 -19.44
CA TYR A 79 -25.34 -0.29 -20.09
C TYR A 79 -25.37 -1.82 -20.03
N TRP A 80 -25.08 -2.45 -21.17
CA TRP A 80 -25.04 -3.90 -21.32
C TRP A 80 -23.68 -4.32 -21.85
N VAL A 81 -23.05 -5.28 -21.16
CA VAL A 81 -21.79 -5.89 -21.61
C VAL A 81 -22.07 -7.24 -22.24
N PRO A 82 -21.63 -7.49 -23.48
CA PRO A 82 -21.85 -8.78 -24.15
C PRO A 82 -21.02 -9.92 -23.54
N SER A 83 -19.94 -9.59 -22.82
CA SER A 83 -19.13 -10.56 -22.07
C SER A 83 -18.53 -9.87 -20.85
N VAL A 84 -18.86 -10.38 -19.67
CA VAL A 84 -18.29 -9.90 -18.40
C VAL A 84 -16.79 -10.12 -18.37
N ALA A 85 -16.30 -11.27 -18.86
CA ALA A 85 -14.88 -11.59 -18.88
C ALA A 85 -14.06 -10.60 -19.73
N ARG A 86 -14.56 -10.26 -20.93
CA ARG A 86 -13.90 -9.27 -21.78
C ARG A 86 -13.96 -7.87 -21.17
N TRP A 87 -15.09 -7.51 -20.57
CA TRP A 87 -15.23 -6.22 -19.88
C TRP A 87 -14.25 -6.09 -18.70
N TRP A 88 -14.09 -7.14 -17.90
CA TRP A 88 -13.21 -7.15 -16.73
C TRP A 88 -11.73 -7.14 -17.10
N ASN A 89 -11.32 -8.00 -18.04
CA ASN A 89 -9.91 -8.20 -18.35
C ASN A 89 -9.35 -7.17 -19.33
N ASP A 90 -10.15 -6.78 -20.34
CA ASP A 90 -9.67 -5.93 -21.45
C ASP A 90 -10.38 -4.59 -21.52
N GLY A 91 -11.41 -4.37 -20.71
CA GLY A 91 -12.28 -3.20 -20.81
C GLY A 91 -11.55 -1.88 -20.63
N CYS A 92 -10.48 -1.86 -19.83
CA CYS A 92 -9.68 -0.67 -19.55
C CYS A 92 -8.53 -0.44 -20.56
N ASN A 93 -8.19 -1.43 -21.38
CA ASN A 93 -7.06 -1.34 -22.31
C ASN A 93 -7.28 -0.23 -23.34
N GLY A 94 -6.41 0.79 -23.32
CA GLY A 94 -6.46 1.91 -24.25
C GLY A 94 -7.61 2.91 -24.04
N ARG A 95 -8.40 2.79 -22.95
CA ARG A 95 -9.40 3.83 -22.65
C ARG A 95 -8.70 5.11 -22.21
N LYS A 96 -8.93 6.19 -22.95
CA LYS A 96 -8.68 7.55 -22.44
C LYS A 96 -9.85 7.93 -21.55
N LEU A 97 -9.57 8.37 -20.32
CA LEU A 97 -10.59 8.96 -19.47
C LEU A 97 -11.26 10.09 -20.24
N ARG A 98 -12.60 10.06 -20.32
CA ARG A 98 -13.37 11.10 -21.00
C ARG A 98 -13.32 12.44 -20.24
N TRP A 99 -12.84 12.40 -19.00
CA TRP A 99 -12.68 13.54 -18.12
C TRP A 99 -11.20 13.89 -18.00
N ASN A 100 -10.83 15.09 -18.42
CA ASN A 100 -9.56 15.73 -18.10
C ASN A 100 -9.87 16.79 -17.03
N PRO A 101 -9.20 16.79 -15.87
CA PRO A 101 -9.39 17.81 -14.83
C PRO A 101 -9.12 19.23 -15.34
#